data_AF-A0A8S1U4E2-F1
#
_entry.id   AF-A0A8S1U4E2-F1
#
_cell.length_a   1.000
_cell.length_b   1.000
_cell.length_c   1.000
_cell.angle_alpha   90.00
_cell.angle_beta   90.00
_cell.angle_gamma   90.00
#
_symmetry.space_group_name_H-M   'P 1'
#
loop_
_entity.id
_entity.type
_entity.pdbx_description
1 polymer ?
#
loop_
_entity_poly.entity_id
_entity_poly.type
_entity_poly.pdbx_seq_one_letter_code
_entity_poly.pdbx_strand_id
1 'polypeptide(L)'
;MSAQVLFRVVCQTQISQSVYIVGNNSALGDWNPQNGFKLITNSEQYPLWIGEKPLEVEPNLILEFKIVICDGKNSQWEIGANRLIQILSQQVIVILTFNSPSIIIHNIRRLFSNNDLTNITESTARKVSIHLQEKLYDSDEDSDQEIESEENSQFYDEETSWISNEQAQSSPKKESNNPDCQVNLESRSFDL
;
A
#
# COMPACT_ATOMS: atom_id res chain seq x y z
N MET A 1 -27.04 10.41 -11.39
CA MET A 1 -26.16 11.06 -10.40
C MET A 1 -24.90 10.20 -10.36
N SER A 2 -23.73 10.74 -10.66
CA SER A 2 -22.47 10.00 -10.55
C SER A 2 -22.02 9.90 -9.08
N ALA A 3 -21.17 8.91 -8.81
CA ALA A 3 -20.43 8.75 -7.57
C ALA A 3 -18.95 9.06 -7.81
N GLN A 4 -18.33 9.72 -6.83
CA GLN A 4 -16.94 10.14 -6.86
C GLN A 4 -16.07 9.21 -6.00
N VAL A 5 -15.05 8.63 -6.61
CA VAL A 5 -14.04 7.81 -5.93
C VAL A 5 -12.72 8.57 -5.91
N LEU A 6 -12.21 8.86 -4.71
CA LEU A 6 -10.92 9.50 -4.51
C LEU A 6 -9.89 8.47 -4.08
N PHE A 7 -8.97 8.14 -4.98
CA PHE A 7 -7.89 7.20 -4.67
C PHE A 7 -6.72 7.88 -3.97
N ARG A 8 -6.21 7.21 -2.94
CA ARG A 8 -5.00 7.54 -2.21
C ARG A 8 -4.16 6.27 -2.11
N VAL A 9 -3.00 6.25 -2.74
CA VAL A 9 -2.17 5.06 -2.85
C VAL A 9 -0.80 5.33 -2.25
N VAL A 10 -0.41 4.54 -1.26
CA VAL A 10 0.97 4.55 -0.75
C VAL A 10 1.80 3.61 -1.62
N CYS A 11 2.76 4.17 -2.35
CA CYS A 11 3.58 3.43 -3.30
C CYS A 11 4.97 4.06 -3.43
N GLN A 12 6.02 3.25 -3.31
CA GLN A 12 7.38 3.69 -3.59
C GLN A 12 7.69 3.45 -5.07
N THR A 13 8.36 4.41 -5.70
CA THR A 13 8.73 4.34 -7.12
C THR A 13 10.15 4.83 -7.33
N GLN A 14 10.72 4.47 -8.48
CA GLN A 14 11.99 5.02 -8.96
C GLN A 14 11.75 6.33 -9.72
N ILE A 15 12.84 7.03 -10.03
CA ILE A 15 12.82 8.26 -10.83
C ILE A 15 12.18 7.97 -12.19
N SER A 16 11.37 8.92 -12.68
CA SER A 16 10.65 8.82 -13.96
C SER A 16 9.57 7.74 -14.05
N GLN A 17 9.21 7.08 -12.93
CA GLN A 17 8.05 6.20 -12.89
C GLN A 17 6.76 6.97 -12.57
N SER A 18 5.64 6.46 -13.05
CA SER A 18 4.29 7.00 -12.81
C SER A 18 3.38 5.89 -12.30
N VAL A 19 2.45 6.23 -11.41
CA VAL A 19 1.50 5.26 -10.82
C VAL A 19 0.11 5.46 -11.43
N TYR A 20 -0.52 4.35 -11.78
CA TYR A 20 -1.84 4.29 -12.37
C TYR A 20 -2.72 3.29 -11.63
N ILE A 21 -4.03 3.50 -11.69
CA ILE A 21 -5.03 2.51 -11.31
C ILE A 21 -5.71 2.04 -12.59
N VAL A 22 -5.73 0.73 -12.80
CA VAL A 22 -6.24 0.11 -14.02
C VAL A 22 -7.27 -0.95 -13.64
N GLY A 23 -8.40 -1.00 -14.34
CA GLY A 23 -9.51 -1.86 -13.93
C GLY A 23 -10.53 -2.14 -15.00
N ASN A 24 -11.63 -2.80 -14.62
CA ASN A 24 -12.71 -3.26 -15.49
C ASN A 24 -13.65 -2.16 -16.01
N ASN A 25 -13.44 -0.91 -15.60
CA ASN A 25 -14.26 0.23 -15.98
C ASN A 25 -13.54 1.07 -17.03
N SER A 26 -14.27 1.66 -17.96
CA SER A 26 -13.71 2.51 -19.02
C SER A 26 -12.96 3.74 -18.47
N ALA A 27 -13.39 4.30 -17.35
CA ALA A 27 -12.69 5.38 -16.67
C ALA A 27 -11.41 4.92 -15.94
N LEU A 28 -11.23 3.60 -15.79
CA LEU A 28 -9.99 2.94 -15.33
C LEU A 28 -9.22 2.27 -16.50
N GLY A 29 -9.63 2.52 -17.74
CA GLY A 29 -8.91 2.09 -18.94
C GLY A 29 -9.13 0.65 -19.39
N ASP A 30 -10.15 -0.06 -18.89
CA ASP A 30 -10.51 -1.44 -19.32
C ASP A 30 -9.29 -2.40 -19.35
N TRP A 31 -8.55 -2.47 -18.24
CA TRP A 31 -7.32 -3.25 -18.08
C TRP A 31 -6.14 -2.83 -18.98
N ASN A 32 -6.20 -1.68 -19.65
CA ASN A 32 -5.09 -1.10 -20.41
C ASN A 32 -4.34 -0.01 -19.60
N PRO A 33 -3.07 -0.22 -19.21
CA PRO A 33 -2.28 0.76 -18.46
C PRO A 33 -2.12 2.13 -19.13
N GLN A 34 -2.16 2.19 -20.46
CA GLN A 34 -2.03 3.46 -21.20
C GLN A 34 -3.24 4.37 -21.01
N ASN A 35 -4.41 3.78 -20.74
CA ASN A 35 -5.66 4.49 -20.46
C ASN A 35 -6.01 4.45 -18.97
N GLY A 36 -5.07 4.02 -18.12
CA GLY A 36 -5.26 3.91 -16.69
C GLY A 36 -5.53 5.26 -16.04
N PHE A 37 -6.21 5.22 -14.90
CA PHE A 37 -6.43 6.40 -14.08
C PHE A 37 -5.13 6.86 -13.44
N LYS A 38 -4.62 8.02 -13.87
CA LYS A 38 -3.31 8.54 -13.46
C LYS A 38 -3.34 9.09 -12.03
N LEU A 39 -2.33 8.72 -11.25
CA LEU A 39 -2.06 9.32 -9.96
C LEU A 39 -0.88 10.30 -10.05
N ILE A 40 -0.92 11.30 -9.20
CA ILE A 40 0.13 12.32 -9.05
C ILE A 40 0.66 12.30 -7.63
N THR A 41 1.91 12.72 -7.47
CA THR A 41 2.56 12.94 -6.18
C THR A 41 3.48 14.15 -6.30
N ASN A 42 3.99 14.62 -5.17
CA ASN A 42 5.02 15.65 -5.09
C ASN A 42 5.99 15.33 -3.94
N SER A 43 7.08 16.09 -3.82
CA SER A 43 8.13 15.82 -2.84
C SER A 43 7.66 15.84 -1.38
N GLU A 44 6.61 16.59 -1.07
CA GLU A 44 6.05 16.70 0.30
C GLU A 44 5.09 15.56 0.63
N GLN A 45 4.42 14.99 -0.39
CA GLN A 45 3.42 13.94 -0.23
C GLN A 45 4.02 12.54 -0.40
N TYR A 46 5.11 12.39 -1.14
CA TYR A 46 5.73 11.08 -1.41
C TYR A 46 6.05 10.35 -0.09
N PRO A 47 5.67 9.05 0.06
CA PRO A 47 5.25 8.09 -0.97
C PRO A 47 3.73 8.00 -1.21
N LEU A 48 2.94 9.02 -0.86
CA LEU A 48 1.51 9.07 -1.15
C LEU A 48 1.24 9.60 -2.57
N TRP A 49 0.41 8.86 -3.30
CA TRP A 49 -0.08 9.18 -4.63
C TRP A 49 -1.59 9.42 -4.59
N ILE A 50 -2.05 10.49 -5.23
CA ILE A 50 -3.47 10.87 -5.25
C ILE A 50 -3.96 11.01 -6.69
N GLY A 51 -5.24 10.73 -6.91
CA GLY A 51 -5.87 11.02 -8.21
C GLY A 51 -5.89 12.53 -8.46
N GLU A 52 -5.49 12.97 -9.66
CA GLU A 52 -5.53 14.39 -10.04
C GLU A 52 -6.98 14.94 -10.01
N LYS A 53 -7.94 14.09 -10.38
CA LYS A 53 -9.38 14.37 -10.33
C LYS A 53 -10.09 13.18 -9.67
N PRO A 54 -11.26 13.36 -9.04
CA PRO A 54 -12.07 12.22 -8.61
C PRO A 54 -12.45 11.34 -9.80
N LEU A 55 -12.44 10.02 -9.61
CA LEU A 55 -12.99 9.09 -10.58
C LEU A 55 -14.52 9.15 -10.49
N GLU A 56 -15.16 9.53 -11.59
CA GLU A 56 -16.62 9.55 -11.71
C GLU A 56 -17.13 8.19 -12.23
N VAL A 57 -17.99 7.53 -11.46
CA VAL A 57 -18.58 6.23 -11.81
C VAL A 57 -20.06 6.18 -11.50
N GLU A 58 -20.76 5.19 -12.05
CA GLU A 58 -22.15 4.93 -11.69
C GLU A 58 -22.26 4.43 -10.23
N PRO A 59 -23.27 4.88 -9.47
CA PRO A 59 -23.55 4.33 -8.14
C PRO A 59 -23.90 2.84 -8.20
N ASN A 60 -23.64 2.13 -7.11
CA ASN A 60 -23.86 0.69 -6.94
C ASN A 60 -23.06 -0.19 -7.93
N LEU A 61 -22.02 0.36 -8.56
CA LEU A 61 -21.09 -0.37 -9.40
C LEU A 61 -20.08 -1.16 -8.56
N ILE A 62 -19.72 -2.36 -9.02
CA ILE A 62 -18.57 -3.11 -8.53
C ILE A 62 -17.38 -2.78 -9.43
N LEU A 63 -16.36 -2.15 -8.86
CA LEU A 63 -15.10 -1.86 -9.51
C LEU A 63 -14.09 -2.95 -9.20
N GLU A 64 -13.52 -3.53 -10.24
CA GLU A 64 -12.33 -4.37 -10.15
C GLU A 64 -11.13 -3.60 -10.66
N PHE A 65 -10.04 -3.57 -9.90
CA PHE A 65 -8.86 -2.80 -10.30
C PHE A 65 -7.57 -3.33 -9.69
N LYS A 66 -6.46 -2.84 -10.22
CA LYS A 66 -5.11 -3.02 -9.71
C LYS A 66 -4.31 -1.72 -9.81
N ILE A 67 -3.28 -1.63 -9.00
CA ILE A 67 -2.28 -0.57 -9.10
C ILE A 67 -1.20 -1.02 -10.09
N VAL A 68 -0.77 -0.11 -10.96
CA VAL A 68 0.27 -0.34 -11.96
C VAL A 68 1.29 0.78 -11.90
N ILE A 69 2.57 0.42 -11.84
CA ILE A 69 3.68 1.37 -11.96
C ILE A 69 4.22 1.27 -13.38
N CYS A 70 4.30 2.40 -14.07
CA CYS A 70 4.78 2.48 -15.45
C CYS A 70 6.07 3.29 -15.52
N ASP A 71 7.06 2.81 -16.28
CA ASP A 71 8.34 3.52 -16.56
C ASP A 71 8.37 4.15 -17.97
N GLY A 72 7.22 4.14 -18.67
CA GLY A 72 7.06 4.61 -20.05
C GLY A 72 7.18 3.51 -21.13
N LYS A 73 7.80 2.36 -20.82
CA LYS A 73 7.91 1.21 -21.74
C LYS A 73 7.30 -0.06 -21.17
N ASN A 74 7.46 -0.27 -19.87
CA ASN A 74 7.03 -1.42 -19.12
C ASN A 74 5.97 -1.01 -18.09
N SER A 75 5.13 -1.98 -17.73
CA SER A 75 4.10 -1.83 -16.70
C SER A 75 4.28 -2.92 -15.65
N GLN A 76 4.62 -2.52 -14.43
CA GLN A 76 4.70 -3.39 -13.26
C GLN A 76 3.35 -3.43 -12.57
N TRP A 77 2.69 -4.58 -12.62
CA TRP A 77 1.39 -4.78 -11.99
C TRP A 77 1.55 -5.19 -10.53
N GLU A 78 0.59 -4.74 -9.72
CA GLU A 78 0.43 -5.22 -8.36
C GLU A 78 0.27 -6.76 -8.31
N ILE A 79 0.94 -7.37 -7.35
CA ILE A 79 0.93 -8.81 -7.09
C ILE A 79 -0.39 -9.21 -6.41
N GLY A 80 -0.88 -10.42 -6.69
CA GLY A 80 -2.07 -10.98 -6.06
C GLY A 80 -3.32 -10.86 -6.93
N ALA A 81 -4.50 -11.04 -6.32
CA ALA A 81 -5.79 -10.95 -7.01
C ALA A 81 -6.17 -9.50 -7.33
N ASN A 82 -7.16 -9.32 -8.20
CA ASN A 82 -7.77 -8.01 -8.45
C ASN A 82 -8.45 -7.50 -7.18
N ARG A 83 -8.33 -6.20 -6.91
CA ARG A 83 -9.05 -5.55 -5.82
C ARG A 83 -10.48 -5.29 -6.23
N LEU A 84 -11.41 -5.47 -5.29
CA LEU A 84 -12.84 -5.31 -5.52
C LEU A 84 -13.40 -4.30 -4.52
N ILE A 85 -14.12 -3.29 -5.03
CA ILE A 85 -14.90 -2.36 -4.19
C ILE A 85 -16.30 -2.17 -4.78
N GLN A 86 -17.31 -2.07 -3.92
CA GLN A 86 -18.67 -1.70 -4.30
C GLN A 86 -18.92 -0.24 -3.93
N ILE A 87 -19.35 0.56 -4.90
CA ILE A 87 -19.56 2.00 -4.71
C ILE A 87 -20.97 2.26 -4.20
N LEU A 88 -21.12 2.38 -2.88
CA LEU A 88 -22.42 2.55 -2.22
C LEU A 88 -22.76 4.00 -1.84
N SER A 89 -21.78 4.91 -1.93
CA SER A 89 -21.92 6.31 -1.52
C SER A 89 -21.62 7.24 -2.68
N GLN A 90 -22.18 8.46 -2.65
CA GLN A 90 -21.91 9.49 -3.66
C GLN A 90 -20.46 9.96 -3.65
N GLN A 91 -19.77 9.88 -2.51
CA GLN A 91 -18.36 10.22 -2.40
C GLN A 91 -17.65 9.28 -1.45
N VAL A 92 -16.55 8.69 -1.93
CA VAL A 92 -15.77 7.70 -1.19
C VAL A 92 -14.28 7.96 -1.37
N ILE A 93 -13.52 7.88 -0.28
CA ILE A 93 -12.06 7.90 -0.31
C ILE A 93 -11.57 6.47 -0.12
N VAL A 94 -10.75 6.01 -1.05
CA VAL A 94 -10.17 4.66 -1.03
C VAL A 94 -8.67 4.80 -0.82
N ILE A 95 -8.19 4.30 0.32
CA ILE A 95 -6.78 4.28 0.69
C ILE A 95 -6.22 2.88 0.47
N LEU A 96 -5.13 2.81 -0.28
CA LEU A 96 -4.50 1.58 -0.75
C LEU A 96 -2.99 1.64 -0.47
N THR A 97 -2.36 0.46 -0.41
CA THR A 97 -0.91 0.33 -0.33
C THR A 97 -0.46 -0.68 -1.38
N PHE A 98 0.52 -0.32 -2.21
CA PHE A 98 1.00 -1.18 -3.29
C PHE A 98 1.48 -2.55 -2.77
N ASN A 99 1.06 -3.63 -3.42
CA ASN A 99 1.34 -5.03 -3.06
C ASN A 99 0.81 -5.45 -1.67
N SER A 100 -0.17 -4.73 -1.11
CA SER A 100 -0.83 -5.09 0.14
C SER A 100 -2.34 -5.25 -0.08
N PRO A 101 -2.96 -6.39 0.25
CA PRO A 101 -4.38 -6.63 -0.03
C PRO A 101 -5.33 -5.71 0.73
N SER A 102 -4.85 -4.99 1.75
CA SER A 102 -5.66 -4.07 2.56
C SER A 102 -6.29 -2.96 1.72
N ILE A 103 -7.60 -2.77 1.90
CA ILE A 103 -8.37 -1.67 1.32
C ILE A 103 -9.06 -0.94 2.47
N ILE A 104 -8.77 0.35 2.63
CA ILE A 104 -9.40 1.19 3.64
C ILE A 104 -10.36 2.14 2.92
N ILE A 105 -11.62 2.14 3.33
CA ILE A 105 -12.69 2.92 2.69
C ILE A 105 -13.25 3.91 3.70
N HIS A 106 -13.21 5.20 3.35
CA HIS A 106 -13.89 6.26 4.08
C HIS A 106 -15.03 6.83 3.25
N ASN A 107 -16.25 6.61 3.71
CA ASN A 107 -17.43 7.27 3.12
C ASN A 107 -17.49 8.70 3.65
N ILE A 108 -17.49 9.68 2.75
CA ILE A 108 -17.75 11.05 3.15
C ILE A 108 -19.25 11.15 3.35
N ARG A 109 -19.68 11.18 4.60
CA ARG A 109 -21.04 11.63 4.92
C ARG A 109 -21.07 13.09 4.54
N ARG A 110 -21.81 13.43 3.48
CA ARG A 110 -22.11 14.83 3.17
C ARG A 110 -22.67 15.45 4.43
N LEU A 111 -21.90 16.33 5.08
CA LEU A 111 -22.45 17.18 6.12
C LEU A 111 -23.39 18.12 5.38
N PHE A 112 -24.68 17.80 5.48
CA PHE A 112 -25.79 18.72 5.70
C PHE A 112 -25.57 20.15 5.17
N SER A 113 -26.45 20.57 4.26
CA SER A 113 -26.57 21.97 3.84
C SER A 113 -26.67 22.87 5.07
N ASN A 114 -26.32 24.16 4.99
CA ASN A 114 -26.49 25.10 6.12
C ASN A 114 -27.92 25.12 6.69
N ASN A 115 -28.93 24.67 5.92
CA ASN A 115 -30.30 24.46 6.37
C ASN A 115 -30.54 23.21 7.23
N ASP A 116 -29.67 22.21 7.16
CA ASP A 116 -29.76 20.97 7.92
C ASP A 116 -28.98 21.06 9.26
N LEU A 117 -28.12 22.07 9.42
CA LEU A 117 -27.39 22.37 10.66
C LEU A 117 -28.30 22.93 11.77
N THR A 118 -29.47 23.46 11.43
CA THR A 118 -30.43 24.02 12.40
C THR A 118 -31.13 22.95 13.24
N ASN A 119 -31.02 21.67 12.87
CA ASN A 119 -31.58 20.53 13.62
C ASN A 119 -30.53 19.73 14.42
N ILE A 120 -29.25 20.14 14.41
CA ILE A 120 -28.16 19.49 15.18
C ILE A 120 -27.96 20.17 16.54
N THR A 121 -28.73 21.21 16.87
CA THR A 121 -28.83 21.70 18.24
C THR A 121 -29.78 20.81 19.03
N GLU A 122 -29.31 19.63 19.44
CA GLU A 122 -29.62 19.01 20.76
C GLU A 122 -29.07 17.57 20.93
N SER A 123 -28.59 16.89 19.88
CA SER A 123 -28.02 15.54 20.05
C SER A 123 -26.52 15.48 19.73
N THR A 124 -25.72 15.62 20.79
CA THR A 124 -24.47 14.87 21.01
C THR A 124 -23.36 14.95 19.93
N ALA A 125 -23.28 16.02 19.14
CA ALA A 125 -22.15 16.23 18.24
C ALA A 125 -20.92 16.71 19.03
N ARG A 126 -19.85 15.90 19.10
CA ARG A 126 -18.55 16.33 19.63
C ARG A 126 -17.76 17.05 18.54
N LYS A 127 -17.49 18.35 18.76
CA LYS A 127 -16.57 19.15 17.95
C LYS A 127 -15.16 18.60 18.14
N VAL A 128 -14.53 18.12 17.06
CA VAL A 128 -13.11 17.76 17.06
C VAL A 128 -12.34 18.90 16.43
N SER A 129 -11.62 19.67 17.25
CA SER A 129 -10.68 20.69 16.80
C SER A 129 -9.32 20.02 16.61
N ILE A 130 -8.82 19.95 15.38
CA ILE A 130 -7.47 19.43 15.12
C ILE A 130 -6.53 20.63 15.16
N HIS A 131 -5.69 20.73 16.19
CA HIS A 131 -4.70 21.79 16.33
C HIS A 131 -3.41 21.34 15.63
N LEU A 132 -3.13 21.92 14.45
CA LEU A 132 -1.85 21.76 13.78
C LEU A 132 -0.81 22.57 14.57
N GLN A 133 0.09 21.87 15.28
CA GLN A 133 1.25 22.51 15.86
C GLN A 133 2.30 22.72 14.76
N GLU A 134 2.44 23.96 14.30
CA GLU A 134 3.63 24.40 13.58
C GLU A 134 4.81 24.35 14.55
N LYS A 135 5.73 23.38 14.36
CA LYS A 135 7.04 23.43 15.02
C LYS A 135 7.88 24.49 14.34
N LEU A 136 7.88 25.69 14.91
CA LEU A 136 8.88 26.72 14.62
C LEU A 136 10.25 26.19 15.05
N TYR A 137 11.17 26.11 14.10
CA TYR A 137 12.61 26.01 14.36
C TYR A 137 13.07 27.41 14.79
N ASP A 138 13.35 27.61 16.07
CA ASP A 138 14.20 28.72 16.51
C ASP A 138 15.64 28.21 16.46
N SER A 139 16.36 28.70 15.45
CA SER A 139 17.81 28.77 15.43
C SER A 139 18.22 29.96 16.30
N ASP A 140 18.96 29.72 17.38
CA ASP A 140 19.81 30.74 17.97
C ASP A 140 21.14 30.12 18.43
N GLU A 141 22.20 30.84 18.08
CA GLU A 141 23.62 30.61 18.30
C GLU A 141 24.05 30.72 19.78
N ASP A 142 25.15 30.01 20.06
CA ASP A 142 26.24 30.27 21.00
C ASP A 142 25.99 30.42 22.52
N SER A 143 26.59 29.50 23.27
CA SER A 143 27.41 29.80 24.46
C SER A 143 28.30 28.60 24.82
N ASP A 144 29.61 28.82 24.71
CA ASP A 144 30.70 27.95 25.15
C ASP A 144 30.58 27.52 26.61
N GLN A 145 30.79 26.23 26.92
CA GLN A 145 31.53 25.78 28.10
C GLN A 145 32.26 24.46 27.81
N GLU A 146 33.58 24.53 27.88
CA GLU A 146 34.53 23.42 27.96
C GLU A 146 34.22 22.54 29.17
N ILE A 147 34.11 21.21 29.01
CA ILE A 147 34.54 20.26 30.04
C ILE A 147 35.25 19.08 29.37
N GLU A 148 36.39 18.77 29.98
CA GLU A 148 37.50 17.91 29.62
C GLU A 148 37.19 16.44 29.32
N SER A 149 38.11 15.86 28.57
CA SER A 149 38.25 14.48 28.16
C SER A 149 38.68 13.53 29.29
N GLU A 150 38.34 12.24 29.08
CA GLU A 150 38.99 11.03 29.61
C GLU A 150 38.72 10.64 31.08
N GLU A 151 38.01 9.52 31.30
CA GLU A 151 38.67 8.25 31.59
C GLU A 151 37.68 7.07 31.73
N ASN A 152 37.88 6.12 30.83
CA ASN A 152 37.74 4.67 30.96
C ASN A 152 37.64 4.13 32.40
N SER A 153 36.52 3.50 32.75
CA SER A 153 36.41 2.61 33.92
C SER A 153 35.63 1.33 33.58
N GLN A 154 36.43 0.34 33.18
CA GLN A 154 36.40 -1.07 33.55
C GLN A 154 35.19 -1.67 34.30
N PHE A 155 34.69 -2.77 33.69
CA PHE A 155 34.65 -4.13 34.27
C PHE A 155 33.50 -4.48 35.24
N TYR A 156 32.60 -5.36 34.81
CA TYR A 156 32.18 -6.70 35.32
C TYR A 156 31.30 -7.30 34.18
N ASP A 157 31.36 -8.57 33.82
CA ASP A 157 30.84 -9.69 34.60
C ASP A 157 31.62 -10.98 34.37
N GLU A 158 31.92 -11.65 35.49
CA GLU A 158 32.49 -12.99 35.58
C GLU A 158 31.36 -14.03 35.58
N GLU A 159 31.71 -15.21 35.08
CA GLU A 159 30.86 -16.33 34.68
C GLU A 159 29.94 -16.92 35.77
N THR A 160 28.84 -17.55 35.33
CA THR A 160 28.65 -18.98 35.67
C THR A 160 27.68 -19.68 34.71
N SER A 161 28.31 -20.47 33.84
CA SER A 161 27.91 -21.79 33.33
C SER A 161 26.63 -22.44 33.90
N TRP A 162 25.75 -22.86 32.99
CA TRP A 162 25.21 -24.22 33.01
C TRP A 162 25.28 -24.81 31.60
N ILE A 163 26.23 -25.74 31.45
CA ILE A 163 26.37 -26.65 30.33
C ILE A 163 25.27 -27.70 30.44
N SER A 164 24.63 -28.01 29.32
CA SER A 164 24.21 -29.38 29.01
C SER A 164 24.38 -29.58 27.50
N ASN A 165 25.52 -30.20 27.15
CA ASN A 165 25.81 -30.76 25.85
C ASN A 165 25.49 -32.26 25.86
N GLU A 166 24.75 -32.72 24.86
CA GLU A 166 24.91 -34.04 24.25
C GLU A 166 24.62 -33.84 22.75
N GLN A 167 25.67 -33.64 21.94
CA GLN A 167 26.34 -34.65 21.12
C GLN A 167 25.40 -35.45 20.20
N ALA A 168 25.39 -35.15 18.90
CA ALA A 168 26.23 -35.87 17.93
C ALA A 168 25.90 -35.52 16.46
N GLN A 169 26.97 -35.16 15.75
CA GLN A 169 27.28 -35.27 14.32
C GLN A 169 26.33 -36.06 13.40
N SER A 170 25.98 -35.49 12.24
CA SER A 170 26.59 -35.85 10.93
C SER A 170 25.84 -35.22 9.74
N SER A 171 26.58 -34.80 8.72
CA SER A 171 26.06 -34.29 7.45
C SER A 171 25.71 -35.44 6.45
N PRO A 172 25.45 -35.14 5.17
CA PRO A 172 24.20 -35.38 4.46
C PRO A 172 24.14 -36.72 3.69
N LYS A 173 22.94 -37.25 3.41
CA LYS A 173 22.75 -38.25 2.35
C LYS A 173 21.56 -37.91 1.47
N LYS A 174 21.89 -37.58 0.21
CA LYS A 174 21.11 -37.89 -0.99
C LYS A 174 20.99 -39.41 -1.11
N GLU A 175 19.79 -39.90 -1.43
CA GLU A 175 19.44 -41.08 -2.26
C GLU A 175 17.91 -41.17 -2.18
N SER A 176 17.18 -40.79 -3.23
CA SER A 176 16.86 -41.60 -4.43
C SER A 176 15.99 -42.82 -4.15
N ASN A 177 14.98 -42.97 -5.00
CA ASN A 177 14.13 -44.14 -5.27
C ASN A 177 12.80 -44.17 -4.51
N ASN A 178 11.68 -43.91 -5.21
CA ASN A 178 10.94 -44.98 -5.90
C ASN A 178 9.84 -44.37 -6.83
N PRO A 179 9.13 -45.14 -7.68
CA PRO A 179 9.27 -45.00 -9.13
C PRO A 179 7.93 -44.75 -9.88
N ASP A 180 8.08 -44.45 -11.17
CA ASP A 180 7.22 -44.82 -12.31
C ASP A 180 5.69 -44.81 -12.15
N CYS A 181 5.07 -43.73 -12.67
CA CYS A 181 3.78 -43.81 -13.33
C CYS A 181 3.98 -43.70 -14.84
N GLN A 182 3.89 -44.85 -15.50
CA GLN A 182 3.89 -45.01 -16.94
C GLN A 182 2.71 -44.26 -17.58
N VAL A 183 3.00 -43.43 -18.57
CA VAL A 183 2.02 -43.03 -19.60
C VAL A 183 2.36 -43.77 -20.88
N ASN A 184 1.44 -44.64 -21.27
CA ASN A 184 1.49 -45.47 -22.47
C ASN A 184 1.66 -44.63 -23.74
N LEU A 185 2.62 -45.06 -24.55
CA LEU A 185 2.67 -44.81 -25.98
C LEU A 185 1.58 -45.65 -26.65
N GLU A 186 0.61 -45.00 -27.28
CA GLU A 186 -0.20 -45.63 -28.32
C GLU A 186 0.09 -44.99 -29.66
N SER A 187 0.71 -45.82 -30.49
CA SER A 187 0.98 -45.68 -31.91
C SER A 187 -0.27 -45.35 -32.72
N ARG A 188 -0.16 -44.42 -33.67
CA ARG A 188 -0.93 -44.49 -34.90
C ARG A 188 -0.12 -44.01 -36.10
N SER A 189 0.08 -44.95 -37.01
CA SER A 189 0.77 -44.82 -38.29
C SER A 189 -0.02 -44.01 -39.32
N PHE A 190 0.75 -43.41 -40.23
CA PHE A 190 0.55 -43.09 -41.66
C PHE A 190 -0.78 -43.40 -42.35
N ASP A 191 -1.22 -42.42 -43.17
CA ASP A 191 -1.72 -42.48 -44.58
C ASP A 191 -2.59 -41.21 -44.79
N LEU A 192 -2.56 -40.39 -45.85
CA LEU A 192 -2.03 -40.39 -47.22
C LEU A 192 -1.81 -38.91 -47.62
#